data_AF-A0A0F8YRS5-F1
#
_entry.id   AF-A0A0F8YRS5-F1
#
_cell.length_a   1.000
_cell.length_b   1.000
_cell.length_c   1.000
_cell.angle_alpha   90.00
_cell.angle_beta   90.00
_cell.angle_gamma   90.00
#
_symmetry.space_group_name_H-M   'P 1'
#
loop_
_entity.id
_entity.type
_entity.pdbx_description
1 polymer ?
#
loop_
_entity_poly.entity_id
_entity_poly.type
_entity_poly.pdbx_seq_one_letter_code
_entity_poly.pdbx_strand_id
1 'polypeptide(L)'
;IIIELPPSLVEAEANQIAHQLWHEDNPEVQGHDHPEITPTDEHKSLAERRVRLGLLLAELGRKNEIQVSDAEMTQAVMTQARQYPGQERQFFEFVQQNAQMRQQLQAPIFEDKVVDHVVEQAKVTEKEISKDELQKAVEELEDE
;
A
#
# COMPACT_ATOMS: atom_id res chain seq x y z
N ILE A 1 19.26 -7.59 5.53
CA ILE A 1 18.54 -8.59 4.71
C ILE A 1 18.59 -8.06 3.28
N ILE A 2 19.32 -8.70 2.37
CA ILE A 2 19.28 -8.36 0.94
C ILE A 2 18.22 -9.29 0.34
N ILE A 3 17.11 -8.71 -0.13
CA ILE A 3 16.03 -9.45 -0.78
C ILE A 3 16.29 -9.36 -2.28
N GLU A 4 16.57 -10.49 -2.93
CA GLU A 4 16.57 -10.55 -4.39
C GLU A 4 15.13 -10.37 -4.89
N LEU A 5 14.92 -9.42 -5.80
CA LEU A 5 13.60 -9.08 -6.30
C LEU A 5 13.28 -9.92 -7.54
N PRO A 6 12.14 -10.64 -7.57
CA PRO A 6 11.70 -11.34 -8.77
C PRO A 6 11.45 -10.33 -9.89
N PRO A 7 12.11 -10.45 -11.07
CA PRO A 7 11.98 -9.47 -12.15
C PRO A 7 10.53 -9.27 -12.61
N SER A 8 9.74 -10.35 -12.64
CA SER A 8 8.34 -10.29 -13.02
C SER A 8 7.47 -9.47 -12.07
N LEU A 9 7.79 -9.44 -10.77
CA LEU A 9 7.07 -8.61 -9.80
C LEU A 9 7.43 -7.13 -9.96
N VAL A 10 8.72 -6.85 -10.19
CA VAL A 10 9.19 -5.48 -10.45
C VAL A 10 8.56 -4.93 -11.74
N GLU A 11 8.53 -5.75 -12.80
CA GLU A 11 7.90 -5.37 -14.07
C GLU A 11 6.39 -5.14 -13.91
N ALA A 12 5.68 -6.02 -13.20
CA ALA A 12 4.25 -5.84 -12.94
C ALA A 12 3.97 -4.55 -12.16
N GLU A 13 4.70 -4.30 -11.08
CA GLU A 13 4.55 -3.08 -10.27
C GLU A 13 4.93 -1.82 -11.08
N ALA A 14 5.98 -1.87 -11.90
CA ALA A 14 6.38 -0.73 -12.74
C ALA A 14 5.29 -0.37 -13.76
N ASN A 15 4.64 -1.38 -14.36
CA ASN A 15 3.49 -1.18 -15.24
C ASN A 15 2.29 -0.58 -14.48
N GLN A 16 2.01 -1.05 -13.27
CA GLN A 16 0.93 -0.50 -12.45
C GLN A 16 1.18 0.95 -12.05
N ILE A 17 2.41 1.29 -11.62
CA ILE A 17 2.81 2.66 -11.29
C ILE A 17 2.66 3.56 -12.52
N ALA A 18 3.21 3.15 -13.65
CA ALA A 18 3.16 3.94 -14.88
C ALA A 18 1.71 4.21 -15.30
N HIS A 19 0.87 3.18 -15.22
CA HIS A 19 -0.56 3.28 -15.52
C HIS A 19 -1.27 4.24 -14.57
N GLN A 20 -1.02 4.12 -13.26
CA GLN A 20 -1.62 4.97 -12.23
C GLN A 20 -1.25 6.46 -12.45
N LEU A 21 0.05 6.77 -12.54
CA LEU A 21 0.52 8.15 -12.66
C LEU A 21 0.03 8.80 -13.96
N TRP A 22 -0.06 8.04 -15.06
CA TRP A 22 -0.63 8.55 -16.29
C TRP A 22 -2.11 8.95 -16.14
N HIS A 23 -2.92 8.17 -15.42
CA HIS A 23 -4.32 8.52 -15.16
C HIS A 23 -4.47 9.71 -14.18
N GLU A 24 -3.52 9.89 -13.27
CA GLU A 24 -3.46 11.08 -12.41
C GLU A 24 -3.18 12.35 -13.24
N ASP A 25 -2.33 12.25 -14.26
CA ASP A 25 -2.03 13.34 -15.20
C ASP A 25 -3.13 13.57 -16.27
N ASN A 26 -3.98 12.58 -16.53
CA ASN A 26 -5.02 12.61 -17.57
C ASN A 26 -6.41 12.25 -16.97
N PRO A 27 -6.93 13.02 -16.00
CA PRO A 27 -8.13 12.66 -15.24
C PRO A 27 -9.42 12.59 -16.07
N GLU A 28 -9.45 13.21 -17.25
CA GLU A 28 -10.56 13.13 -18.19
C GLU A 28 -10.66 11.80 -18.92
N VAL A 29 -9.57 11.03 -18.99
CA VAL A 29 -9.54 9.71 -19.62
C VAL A 29 -10.02 8.67 -18.61
N GLN A 30 -11.11 8.00 -18.94
CA GLN A 30 -11.76 7.04 -18.06
C GLN A 30 -11.64 5.64 -18.64
N GLY A 31 -11.33 4.65 -17.79
CA GLY A 31 -11.21 3.26 -18.18
C GLY A 31 -9.89 2.93 -18.89
N HIS A 32 -9.92 1.96 -19.81
CA HIS A 32 -8.74 1.42 -20.50
C HIS A 32 -8.62 1.88 -21.96
N ASP A 33 -9.37 2.91 -22.36
CA ASP A 33 -9.28 3.46 -23.71
C ASP A 33 -8.21 4.57 -23.75
N HIS A 34 -6.96 4.14 -23.66
CA HIS A 34 -5.79 5.02 -23.70
C HIS A 34 -4.65 4.37 -24.50
N PRO A 35 -3.67 5.16 -24.96
CA PRO A 35 -2.46 4.62 -25.59
C PRO A 35 -1.72 3.63 -24.68
N GLU A 36 -0.80 2.86 -25.26
CA GLU A 36 0.10 2.02 -24.47
C GLU A 36 0.95 2.89 -23.52
N ILE A 37 0.93 2.54 -22.23
CA ILE A 37 1.68 3.24 -21.19
C ILE A 37 2.88 2.37 -20.82
N THR A 38 4.07 2.83 -21.18
CA THR A 38 5.32 2.10 -20.93
C THR A 38 6.03 2.63 -19.68
N PRO A 39 6.51 1.77 -18.76
CA PRO A 39 7.27 2.20 -17.59
C PRO A 39 8.59 2.90 -17.94
N THR A 40 8.83 4.05 -17.32
CA THR A 40 10.13 4.74 -17.34
C THR A 40 11.08 4.07 -16.34
N ASP A 41 12.35 4.49 -16.34
CA ASP A 41 13.30 4.01 -15.33
C ASP A 41 12.97 4.52 -13.91
N GLU A 42 12.30 5.66 -13.79
CA GLU A 42 11.76 6.16 -12.52
C GLU A 42 10.65 5.24 -11.98
N HIS A 43 9.72 4.81 -12.85
CA HIS A 43 8.69 3.84 -12.49
C HIS A 43 9.31 2.51 -12.02
N LYS A 44 10.37 2.04 -12.69
CA LYS A 44 11.09 0.82 -12.28
C LYS A 44 11.80 0.99 -10.93
N SER A 45 12.47 2.12 -10.70
CA SER A 45 13.13 2.41 -9.41
C SER A 45 12.12 2.42 -8.26
N LEU A 46 10.96 3.06 -8.46
CA LEU A 46 9.88 3.06 -7.47
C LEU A 46 9.29 1.65 -7.28
N ALA A 47 9.13 0.89 -8.36
CA ALA A 47 8.66 -0.51 -8.31
C ALA A 47 9.59 -1.40 -7.49
N GLU A 48 10.90 -1.31 -7.70
CA GLU A 48 11.88 -2.06 -6.91
C GLU A 48 11.75 -1.75 -5.42
N ARG A 49 11.58 -0.47 -5.07
CA ARG A 49 11.39 -0.04 -3.67
C ARG A 49 10.10 -0.64 -3.09
N ARG A 50 8.97 -0.54 -3.80
CA ARG A 50 7.66 -1.06 -3.34
C ARG A 50 7.66 -2.58 -3.22
N VAL A 51 8.16 -3.30 -4.21
CA VAL A 51 8.26 -4.77 -4.18
C VAL A 51 9.16 -5.22 -3.03
N ARG A 52 10.30 -4.56 -2.81
CA ARG A 52 11.20 -4.89 -1.69
C ARG A 52 10.51 -4.70 -0.34
N LEU A 53 9.81 -3.59 -0.15
CA LEU A 53 9.07 -3.30 1.08
C LEU A 53 7.94 -4.31 1.31
N GLY A 54 7.14 -4.60 0.28
CA GLY A 54 6.08 -5.61 0.37
C GLY A 54 6.60 -6.99 0.75
N LEU A 55 7.72 -7.43 0.15
CA LEU A 55 8.37 -8.70 0.50
C LEU A 55 8.94 -8.68 1.93
N LEU A 56 9.51 -7.56 2.36
CA LEU A 56 10.02 -7.40 3.73
C LEU A 56 8.90 -7.50 4.76
N LEU A 57 7.81 -6.77 4.56
CA LEU A 57 6.64 -6.78 5.46
C LEU A 57 5.99 -8.17 5.50
N ALA A 58 5.84 -8.82 4.35
CA ALA A 58 5.32 -10.19 4.27
C ALA A 58 6.20 -11.17 5.07
N GLU A 59 7.51 -11.08 4.93
CA GLU A 59 8.44 -11.94 5.66
C GLU A 59 8.44 -11.67 7.17
N LEU A 60 8.32 -10.40 7.58
CA LEU A 60 8.21 -10.01 8.99
C LEU A 60 6.90 -10.50 9.61
N GLY A 61 5.77 -10.31 8.93
CA GLY A 61 4.48 -10.80 9.41
C GLY A 61 4.46 -12.32 9.50
N ARG A 62 5.04 -13.03 8.52
CA ARG A 62 5.17 -14.49 8.56
C ARG A 62 5.99 -14.97 9.76
N LYS A 63 7.14 -14.34 10.03
CA LYS A 63 8.05 -14.74 11.13
C LYS A 63 7.47 -14.49 12.51
N ASN A 64 6.64 -13.46 12.65
CA ASN A 64 6.02 -13.07 13.91
C ASN A 64 4.56 -13.55 14.01
N GLU A 65 4.14 -14.44 13.10
CA GLU A 65 2.81 -15.04 13.06
C GLU A 65 1.67 -14.01 13.09
N ILE A 66 1.91 -12.84 12.50
CA ILE A 66 0.92 -11.76 12.41
C ILE A 66 -0.19 -12.19 11.47
N GLN A 67 -1.43 -12.13 11.94
CA GLN A 67 -2.61 -12.50 11.17
C GLN A 67 -3.68 -11.42 11.32
N VAL A 68 -4.43 -11.20 10.25
CA VAL A 68 -5.66 -10.40 10.28
C VAL A 68 -6.80 -11.29 10.75
N SER A 69 -7.46 -10.89 11.82
CA SER A 69 -8.60 -11.60 12.40
C SER A 69 -9.87 -11.39 11.59
N ASP A 70 -10.82 -12.32 11.74
CA ASP A 70 -12.14 -12.20 11.12
C ASP A 70 -12.88 -10.93 11.58
N ALA A 71 -12.65 -10.48 12.81
CA ALA A 71 -13.25 -9.26 13.36
C ALA A 71 -12.72 -8.01 12.64
N GLU A 72 -11.40 -7.92 12.43
CA GLU A 72 -10.77 -6.83 11.68
C GLU A 72 -11.25 -6.82 10.22
N MET A 73 -11.31 -8.01 9.58
CA MET A 73 -11.86 -8.13 8.24
C MET A 73 -13.32 -7.67 8.17
N THR A 74 -14.16 -8.10 9.12
CA THR A 74 -15.57 -7.70 9.16
C THR A 74 -15.70 -6.19 9.32
N GLN A 75 -14.89 -5.59 10.18
CA GLN A 75 -14.87 -4.14 10.39
C GLN A 75 -14.45 -3.38 9.13
N ALA A 76 -13.42 -3.86 8.41
CA ALA A 76 -12.99 -3.26 7.16
C ALA A 76 -14.07 -3.33 6.09
N VAL A 77 -14.77 -4.46 5.97
CA VAL A 77 -15.93 -4.60 5.07
C VAL A 77 -17.03 -3.62 5.44
N MET A 78 -17.38 -3.49 6.72
CA MET A 78 -18.41 -2.52 7.15
C MET A 78 -18.01 -1.07 6.84
N THR A 79 -16.74 -0.71 7.04
CA THR A 79 -16.22 0.62 6.73
C THR A 79 -16.32 0.91 5.23
N GLN A 80 -15.90 -0.03 4.37
CA GLN A 80 -15.97 0.13 2.93
C GLN A 80 -17.42 0.14 2.42
N ALA A 81 -18.30 -0.66 3.01
CA ALA A 81 -19.72 -0.71 2.66
C ALA A 81 -20.44 0.64 2.84
N ARG A 82 -19.98 1.49 3.77
CA ARG A 82 -20.54 2.84 3.98
C ARG A 82 -20.42 3.75 2.75
N GLN A 83 -19.53 3.43 1.82
CA GLN A 83 -19.40 4.15 0.55
C GLN A 83 -20.54 3.81 -0.44
N TYR A 84 -21.36 2.79 -0.13
CA TYR A 84 -22.46 2.33 -0.96
C TYR A 84 -23.81 2.31 -0.20
N PRO A 85 -24.40 3.48 0.12
CA PRO A 85 -25.66 3.55 0.86
C PRO A 85 -26.81 2.79 0.18
N GLY A 86 -27.51 1.94 0.92
CA GLY A 86 -28.61 1.12 0.42
C GLY A 86 -28.19 -0.15 -0.34
N GLN A 87 -26.88 -0.39 -0.49
CA GLN A 87 -26.31 -1.58 -1.13
C GLN A 87 -25.32 -2.31 -0.22
N GLU A 88 -25.30 -1.99 1.09
CA GLU A 88 -24.31 -2.49 2.05
C GLU A 88 -24.31 -4.02 2.12
N ARG A 89 -25.50 -4.63 2.07
CA ARG A 89 -25.66 -6.08 2.07
C ARG A 89 -25.09 -6.73 0.80
N GLN A 90 -25.33 -6.12 -0.36
CA GLN A 90 -24.81 -6.62 -1.64
C GLN A 90 -23.29 -6.52 -1.69
N PHE A 91 -22.73 -5.42 -1.17
CA PHE A 91 -21.29 -5.25 -1.05
C PHE A 91 -20.67 -6.32 -0.15
N PHE A 92 -21.29 -6.61 0.99
CA PHE A 92 -20.84 -7.66 1.91
C PHE A 92 -20.83 -9.05 1.23
N GLU A 93 -21.92 -9.41 0.55
CA GLU A 93 -22.03 -10.67 -0.19
C GLU A 93 -20.99 -10.76 -1.32
N PHE A 94 -20.75 -9.64 -2.03
CA PHE A 94 -19.72 -9.54 -3.06
C PHE A 94 -18.32 -9.81 -2.49
N VAL A 95 -17.95 -9.18 -1.38
CA VAL A 95 -16.65 -9.40 -0.73
C VAL A 95 -16.51 -10.87 -0.28
N GLN A 96 -17.56 -11.47 0.28
CA GLN A 96 -17.51 -12.88 0.69
C GLN A 96 -17.26 -13.83 -0.49
N GLN A 97 -17.80 -13.53 -1.68
CA GLN A 97 -17.62 -14.36 -2.86
C GLN A 97 -16.34 -14.05 -3.63
N ASN A 98 -15.78 -12.85 -3.46
CA ASN A 98 -14.62 -12.39 -4.21
C ASN A 98 -13.33 -12.45 -3.37
N ALA A 99 -12.51 -13.48 -3.62
CA ALA A 99 -11.24 -13.68 -2.92
C ALA A 99 -10.24 -12.52 -3.13
N GLN A 100 -10.21 -11.94 -4.34
CA GLN A 100 -9.35 -10.81 -4.65
C GLN A 100 -9.76 -9.58 -3.84
N MET A 101 -11.06 -9.29 -3.73
CA MET A 101 -11.56 -8.18 -2.90
C MET A 101 -11.24 -8.38 -1.42
N ARG A 102 -11.36 -9.61 -0.90
CA ARG A 102 -10.92 -9.90 0.48
C ARG A 102 -9.44 -9.61 0.68
N GLN A 103 -8.60 -10.02 -0.26
CA GLN A 103 -7.16 -9.76 -0.17
C GLN A 103 -6.86 -8.26 -0.24
N GLN A 104 -7.57 -7.50 -1.07
CA GLN A 104 -7.44 -6.04 -1.15
C GLN A 104 -7.80 -5.35 0.17
N LEU A 105 -8.82 -5.83 0.89
CA LEU A 105 -9.17 -5.30 2.21
C LEU A 105 -8.21 -5.78 3.30
N GLN A 106 -7.69 -7.00 3.18
CA GLN A 106 -6.80 -7.60 4.18
C GLN A 106 -5.39 -7.00 4.14
N ALA A 107 -4.86 -6.72 2.94
CA ALA A 107 -3.50 -6.24 2.73
C ALA A 107 -3.14 -5.00 3.57
N PRO A 108 -3.91 -3.89 3.55
CA PRO A 108 -3.58 -2.71 4.35
C PRO A 108 -3.63 -3.00 5.86
N ILE A 109 -4.61 -3.80 6.33
CA ILE A 109 -4.70 -4.17 7.75
C ILE A 109 -3.48 -4.99 8.17
N PHE A 110 -3.04 -5.92 7.32
CA PHE A 110 -1.86 -6.72 7.59
C PHE A 110 -0.60 -5.85 7.64
N GLU A 111 -0.44 -4.92 6.68
CA GLU A 111 0.66 -3.97 6.64
C GLU A 111 0.72 -3.13 7.91
N ASP A 112 -0.39 -2.50 8.31
CA ASP A 112 -0.48 -1.71 9.55
C ASP A 112 -0.02 -2.52 10.76
N LYS A 113 -0.51 -3.75 10.90
CA LYS A 113 -0.14 -4.63 12.03
C LYS A 113 1.35 -4.99 12.03
N VAL A 114 1.95 -5.21 10.86
CA VAL A 114 3.39 -5.48 10.77
C VAL A 114 4.19 -4.24 11.14
N VAL A 115 3.78 -3.06 10.67
CA VAL A 115 4.44 -1.79 11.00
C VAL A 115 4.33 -1.52 12.50
N ASP A 116 3.15 -1.66 13.10
CA ASP A 116 2.94 -1.51 14.54
C ASP A 116 3.86 -2.44 15.33
N HIS A 117 3.94 -3.71 14.94
CA HIS A 117 4.84 -4.68 15.58
C HIS A 117 6.32 -4.31 15.47
N VAL A 118 6.74 -3.70 14.36
CA VAL A 118 8.11 -3.19 14.20
C VAL A 118 8.36 -1.98 15.10
N VAL A 119 7.40 -1.05 15.17
CA VAL A 119 7.50 0.16 16.01
C VAL A 119 7.53 -0.19 17.49
N GLU A 120 6.73 -1.16 17.94
CA GLU A 120 6.73 -1.65 19.32
C GLU A 120 8.09 -2.20 19.78
N GLN A 121 8.87 -2.75 18.85
CA GLN A 121 10.22 -3.27 19.12
C GLN A 121 11.32 -2.23 18.89
N ALA A 122 10.99 -1.11 18.25
CA ALA A 122 11.95 -0.08 17.95
C ALA A 122 12.33 0.70 19.22
N LYS A 123 13.60 1.06 19.33
CA LYS A 123 14.03 2.01 20.36
C LYS A 123 13.59 3.41 19.95
N VAL A 124 12.47 3.87 20.49
CA VAL A 124 11.97 5.23 20.29
C VAL A 124 12.70 6.18 21.24
N THR A 125 13.17 7.31 20.70
CA THR A 125 13.77 8.39 21.48
C THR A 125 13.05 9.69 21.17
N GLU A 126 12.63 10.41 22.21
CA GLU A 126 12.06 11.74 22.04
C GLU A 126 13.19 12.75 21.78
N LYS A 127 12.98 13.63 20.81
CA LYS A 127 13.87 14.75 20.51
C LYS A 127 13.04 16.03 20.56
N GLU A 128 13.36 16.89 21.52
CA GLU A 128 12.81 18.24 21.55
C GLU A 128 13.41 19.05 20.38
N ILE A 129 12.54 19.66 19.59
CA ILE A 129 12.91 20.43 18.39
C ILE A 129 12.08 21.70 18.35
N SER A 130 12.70 22.82 17.95
CA SER A 130 11.96 24.07 17.75
C SER A 130 11.11 24.03 16.48
N LYS A 131 10.13 24.93 16.37
CA LYS A 131 9.30 25.06 15.17
C LYS A 131 10.15 25.31 13.92
N ASP A 132 11.15 26.20 14.01
CA ASP A 132 11.99 26.59 12.87
C ASP A 132 12.87 25.42 12.40
N GLU A 133 13.39 24.61 13.33
CA GLU A 133 14.16 23.41 12.99
C GLU A 133 13.27 22.31 12.40
N LEU A 134 12.05 22.13 12.91
CA LEU A 134 11.09 21.19 12.32
C LEU A 134 10.73 21.62 10.90
N GLN A 135 10.47 22.92 10.68
CA GLN A 135 10.16 23.43 9.37
C GLN A 135 11.30 23.18 8.38
N LYS A 136 12.55 23.49 8.76
CA LYS A 136 13.72 23.19 7.91
C LYS A 136 13.87 21.71 7.62
N ALA A 137 13.69 20.85 8.61
CA ALA A 137 13.77 19.40 8.41
C ALA A 137 12.69 18.88 7.45
N VAL A 138 11.51 19.49 7.43
CA VAL A 138 10.45 19.15 6.47
C VAL A 138 10.80 19.66 5.07
N GLU A 139 11.28 20.90 4.95
CA GLU A 139 11.73 21.48 3.66
C GLU A 139 12.86 20.64 3.04
N GLU A 140 13.83 20.19 3.84
CA GLU A 140 14.94 19.33 3.38
C GLU A 140 14.46 17.94 2.87
N LEU A 141 13.31 17.44 3.35
CA LEU A 141 12.75 16.16 2.89
C LEU A 141 11.97 16.27 1.58
N GLU A 142 11.54 17.48 1.18
CA GLU A 142 10.84 17.72 -0.09
C GLU A 142 11.80 17.90 -1.27
N ASP A 143 13.07 18.22 -0.98
CA ASP A 143 14.14 18.41 -1.96
C ASP A 143 14.92 17.11 -2.31
N GLU A 144 14.61 15.98 -1.65
CA GLU A 144 15.15 14.62 -1.91
C GLU A 144 14.18 13.70 -2.66
#